data_AF-A0A562MRK6-F1
#
_entry.id   AF-A0A562MRK6-F1
#
_cell.length_a   1.000
_cell.length_b   1.000
_cell.length_c   1.000
_cell.angle_alpha   90.00
_cell.angle_beta   90.00
_cell.angle_gamma   90.00
#
_symmetry.space_group_name_H-M   'P 1'
#
loop_
_entity.id
_entity.type
_entity.pdbx_description
1 polymer ?
#
loop_
_entity_poly.entity_id
_entity_poly.type
_entity_poly.pdbx_seq_one_letter_code
_entity_poly.pdbx_strand_id
1 'polypeptide(L)' 'MIKIILPSSDVIEAINKAKEDHLFVTGFFIKYNVKFNESSIEIEPKEGFEYNLRDVFHLGWAAREYM' A
#
# COMPACT_ATOMS: atom_id res chain seq x y z
N MET A 1 -5.99 -4.53 -12.52
CA MET A 1 -5.03 -5.03 -11.50
C MET A 1 -3.58 -4.64 -11.80
N ILE A 2 -2.88 -4.05 -10.82
CA ILE A 2 -1.46 -3.65 -10.86
C ILE A 2 -0.71 -4.44 -9.77
N LYS A 3 0.49 -4.93 -10.07
CA LYS A 3 1.33 -5.69 -9.13
C LYS A 3 2.62 -4.94 -8.80
N ILE A 4 2.92 -4.80 -7.51
CA ILE A 4 4.14 -4.17 -7.02
C ILE A 4 4.94 -5.22 -6.26
N ILE A 5 6.21 -5.40 -6.62
CA ILE A 5 7.13 -6.30 -5.94
C ILE A 5 7.76 -5.54 -4.77
N LEU A 6 7.75 -6.18 -3.60
CA LEU A 6 8.34 -5.65 -2.37
C LEU A 6 9.72 -6.30 -2.15
N PRO A 7 10.66 -5.57 -1.51
CA PRO A 7 11.99 -6.10 -1.22
C PRO A 7 12.00 -7.18 -0.14
N SER A 8 11.03 -7.20 0.78
CA SER A 8 10.84 -8.26 1.78
C SER A 8 9.38 -8.33 2.25
N SER A 9 9.03 -9.43 2.93
CA SER A 9 7.73 -9.59 3.61
C SER A 9 7.52 -8.61 4.76
N ASP A 10 8.59 -8.16 5.40
CA ASP A 10 8.52 -7.25 6.57
C ASP A 10 7.93 -5.89 6.18
N VAL A 11 8.07 -5.50 4.91
CA VAL A 11 7.42 -4.30 4.36
C VAL A 11 5.90 -4.38 4.47
N ILE A 12 5.31 -5.58 4.39
CA ILE A 12 3.87 -5.78 4.54
C ILE A 12 3.44 -5.50 5.98
N GLU A 13 4.23 -5.97 6.96
CA GLU A 13 4.00 -5.67 8.37
C GLU A 13 4.11 -4.16 8.63
N ALA A 14 5.16 -3.52 8.09
CA ALA A 14 5.36 -2.08 8.22
C ALA A 14 4.20 -1.27 7.59
N ILE A 15 3.70 -1.67 6.42
CA ILE A 15 2.53 -1.04 5.80
C ILE A 15 1.28 -1.17 6.69
N ASN A 16 1.05 -2.34 7.27
CA ASN A 16 -0.11 -2.58 8.13
C ASN A 16 -0.03 -1.77 9.43
N LYS A 17 1.16 -1.64 10.04
CA LYS A 17 1.39 -0.76 11.20
C LYS A 17 1.15 0.70 10.83
N ALA A 18 1.75 1.17 9.74
CA ALA A 18 1.61 2.55 9.28
C ALA A 18 0.16 2.96 8.98
N LYS A 19 -0.71 2.00 8.63
CA LYS A 19 -2.13 2.26 8.37
C LYS A 19 -2.85 2.83 9.59
N GLU A 20 -2.46 2.44 10.80
CA GLU A 20 -3.10 2.87 12.04
C GLU A 20 -2.82 4.35 12.35
N ASP A 21 -1.64 4.84 11.98
CA ASP A 21 -1.17 6.17 12.34
C ASP A 21 -1.22 7.20 11.18
N HIS A 22 -1.22 6.73 9.93
CA HIS A 22 -1.12 7.59 8.75
C HIS A 22 -2.40 7.64 7.90
N LEU A 23 -3.04 8.81 7.86
CA LEU A 23 -4.25 9.07 7.07
C LEU A 23 -4.09 8.78 5.57
N PHE A 24 -2.91 9.04 4.99
CA PHE A 24 -2.68 8.79 3.57
C PHE A 24 -2.58 7.29 3.24
N VAL A 25 -2.06 6.48 4.16
CA VAL A 25 -2.05 5.01 4.03
C VAL A 25 -3.48 4.48 4.13
N THR A 26 -4.26 4.97 5.09
CA THR A 26 -5.69 4.65 5.17
C THR A 26 -6.42 5.04 3.88
N GLY A 27 -6.15 6.23 3.35
CA GLY A 27 -6.69 6.69 2.06
C GLY A 27 -6.36 5.76 0.89
N PHE A 28 -5.16 5.16 0.86
CA PHE A 28 -4.80 4.14 -0.12
C PHE A 28 -5.76 2.93 -0.05
N PHE A 29 -5.99 2.37 1.14
CA PHE A 29 -6.91 1.22 1.30
C PHE A 29 -8.39 1.55 1.04
N ILE A 30 -8.77 2.83 1.09
CA ILE A 30 -10.09 3.30 0.65
C ILE A 30 -10.18 3.25 -0.88
N LYS A 31 -9.19 3.79 -1.59
CA LYS A 31 -9.18 3.89 -3.06
C LYS A 31 -8.97 2.56 -3.79
N TYR A 32 -8.24 1.63 -3.19
CA TYR A 32 -7.81 0.39 -3.84
C TYR A 32 -8.34 -0.86 -3.12
N ASN A 33 -8.72 -1.88 -3.88
CA ASN A 33 -8.76 -3.26 -3.41
C ASN A 33 -7.32 -3.76 -3.36
N VAL A 34 -6.87 -4.23 -2.19
CA VAL A 34 -5.48 -4.59 -1.94
C VAL A 34 -5.40 -6.05 -1.50
N LYS A 35 -4.53 -6.82 -2.14
CA LYS A 35 -4.19 -8.19 -1.76
C LYS A 35 -2.70 -8.30 -1.51
N PHE A 36 -2.33 -8.73 -0.31
CA PHE A 36 -0.97 -9.04 0.06
C PHE A 36 -0.63 -10.49 -0.31
N ASN A 37 0.53 -10.68 -0.93
CA ASN A 37 1.21 -11.97 -1.09
C ASN A 37 2.58 -11.88 -0.39
N GLU A 38 3.34 -12.97 -0.27
CA GLU A 38 4.61 -13.02 0.51
C GLU A 38 5.57 -11.84 0.26
N SER A 39 5.77 -11.45 -0.99
CA SER A 39 6.69 -10.36 -1.39
C SER A 39 6.10 -9.43 -2.44
N SER A 40 4.77 -9.36 -2.52
CA SER A 40 4.12 -8.45 -3.47
C SER A 40 2.75 -7.98 -3.00
N ILE A 41 2.35 -6.82 -3.51
CA ILE A 41 0.99 -6.31 -3.37
C ILE A 41 0.33 -6.25 -4.74
N GLU A 42 -0.89 -6.77 -4.82
CA GLU A 42 -1.77 -6.63 -5.96
C GLU A 42 -2.83 -5.59 -5.60
N ILE A 43 -2.93 -4.54 -6.42
CA ILE A 43 -3.84 -3.41 -6.19
C ILE A 43 -4.75 -3.21 -7.40
N GLU A 44 -6.00 -2.90 -7.13
CA GLU A 44 -6.99 -2.57 -8.14
C GLU A 44 -7.79 -1.35 -7.70
N PRO A 45 -7.86 -0.27 -8.50
CA PRO A 45 -8.71 0.87 -8.18
C PRO A 45 -10.16 0.42 -8.01
N LYS A 46 -10.82 0.88 -6.95
CA LYS A 46 -12.26 0.70 -6.79
C LYS A 46 -13.01 1.60 -7.79
N GLU A 47 -14.28 1.30 -8.00
CA GLU A 47 -15.15 2.10 -8.85
C GLU A 47 -15.11 3.59 -8.46
N GLY A 48 -14.97 4.47 -9.45
CA GLY A 48 -14.84 5.92 -9.25
C GLY A 48 -13.44 6.42 -8.86
N PHE A 49 -12.45 5.53 -8.74
CA PHE A 49 -11.05 5.90 -8.51
C PHE A 49 -10.15 5.49 -9.66
N GLU A 50 -9.13 6.32 -9.93
CA GLU A 50 -8.07 6.04 -10.89
C GLU A 50 -6.76 5.72 -10.17
N TYR A 51 -5.93 4.91 -10.82
CA TYR A 51 -4.60 4.62 -10.30
C TYR A 51 -3.72 5.87 -10.29
N ASN A 52 -3.08 6.13 -9.15
CA ASN A 52 -2.12 7.21 -8.99
C ASN A 52 -0.83 6.70 -8.35
N LEU A 53 0.28 6.82 -9.08
CA LEU A 53 1.60 6.41 -8.61
C LEU A 53 2.02 7.10 -7.29
N ARG A 54 1.53 8.32 -7.02
CA ARG A 54 1.81 9.03 -5.77
C ARG A 54 1.26 8.31 -4.54
N ASP A 55 0.12 7.62 -4.67
CA ASP A 55 -0.45 6.88 -3.55
C ASP A 55 0.48 5.71 -3.15
N VAL A 56 1.11 5.06 -4.14
CA VAL A 56 2.11 4.00 -3.92
C VAL A 56 3.40 4.55 -3.31
N PHE A 57 3.87 5.72 -3.78
CA PHE A 57 5.04 6.38 -3.21
C PHE A 57 4.82 6.73 -1.73
N HIS A 58 3.67 7.31 -1.39
CA HIS A 58 3.33 7.61 0.00
C HIS A 58 3.24 6.34 0.86
N LEU A 59 2.67 5.26 0.33
CA LEU A 59 2.64 3.96 1.02
C LEU A 59 4.05 3.49 1.40
N GLY A 60 4.99 3.53 0.45
CA GLY A 60 6.39 3.16 0.71
C GLY A 60 7.09 4.13 1.68
N TRP A 61 6.81 5.42 1.57
CA TRP A 61 7.36 6.43 2.48
C TRP A 61 6.91 6.23 3.93
N ALA A 62 5.62 5.94 4.15
CA ALA A 62 5.10 5.57 5.47
C ALA A 62 5.76 4.31 6.00
N ALA A 63 5.79 3.24 5.20
CA ALA A 63 6.31 1.95 5.62
C ALA A 63 7.75 2.04 6.13
N ARG A 64 8.58 2.93 5.54
CA ARG A 64 9.95 3.17 5.97
C ARG A 64 10.07 3.56 7.46
N GLU A 65 9.10 4.29 8.01
CA GLU A 65 9.14 4.74 9.41
C GLU A 65 8.84 3.61 10.42
N TYR A 66 8.38 2.44 9.94
CA TYR A 66 7.99 1.27 10.74
C TYR A 66 8.87 0.03 10.49
N MET A 67 9.94 0.19 9.72
CA MET A 67 10.94 -0.84 9.41
C MET A 67 12.11 -0.85 10.40
#